data_AF-A0A6L3XXA9-F1
#
_entry.id   AF-A0A6L3XXA9-F1
#
_cell.length_a   1.000
_cell.length_b   1.000
_cell.length_c   1.000
_cell.angle_alpha   90.00
_cell.angle_beta   90.00
_cell.angle_gamma   90.00
#
_symmetry.space_group_name_H-M   'P 1'
#
loop_
_entity.id
_entity.type
_entity.pdbx_description
1 polymer ?
#
loop_
_entity_poly.entity_id
_entity_poly.type
_entity_poly.pdbx_seq_one_letter_code
_entity_poly.pdbx_strand_id
1 'polypeptide(L)'
;MNEQYSALRSNVSMLGKVLGDTIKDALGENILDRVETIRKLSKSSRAGNEANRQELLTTLQNLSNDELLPVARAFSQFLNLANTAEQYHSISPKGEAASNPEVIARTLRKLKDQPDLNEATIKKAVESLSLELVLTAHPTEITRR
;
A
#
# COMPACT_ATOMS: atom_id res chain seq x y z
N MET A 1 -14.68 -15.95 -0.74
CA MET A 1 -13.70 -14.93 -1.20
C MET A 1 -13.95 -13.69 -0.35
N ASN A 2 -12.99 -13.19 0.44
CA ASN A 2 -13.27 -12.10 1.40
C ASN A 2 -13.76 -10.83 0.69
N GLU A 3 -15.06 -10.54 0.79
CA GLU A 3 -15.72 -9.35 0.24
C GLU A 3 -15.15 -8.05 0.84
N GLN A 4 -14.61 -8.12 2.07
CA GLN A 4 -14.00 -7.01 2.81
C GLN A 4 -12.94 -6.23 2.02
N TYR A 5 -12.12 -6.92 1.19
CA TYR A 5 -11.07 -6.30 0.39
C TYR A 5 -11.42 -6.13 -1.10
N SER A 6 -12.70 -6.28 -1.47
CA SER A 6 -13.14 -6.14 -2.86
C SER A 6 -12.91 -4.71 -3.38
N ALA A 7 -13.26 -3.70 -2.59
CA ALA A 7 -13.07 -2.29 -2.93
C ALA A 7 -11.58 -1.93 -3.10
N LEU A 8 -10.71 -2.41 -2.20
CA LEU A 8 -9.26 -2.22 -2.31
C LEU A 8 -8.72 -2.83 -3.60
N ARG A 9 -9.05 -4.10 -3.88
CA ARG A 9 -8.61 -4.77 -5.11
C ARG A 9 -9.11 -4.07 -6.37
N SER A 10 -10.33 -3.54 -6.35
CA SER A 10 -10.88 -2.76 -7.45
C SER A 10 -10.08 -1.47 -7.68
N ASN A 11 -9.78 -0.72 -6.62
CA ASN A 11 -8.99 0.52 -6.71
C ASN A 11 -7.56 0.26 -7.21
N VAL A 12 -6.88 -0.76 -6.68
CA VAL A 12 -5.54 -1.14 -7.16
C VAL A 12 -5.57 -1.52 -8.65
N SER A 13 -6.58 -2.28 -9.07
CA SER A 13 -6.76 -2.65 -10.48
C SER A 13 -7.03 -1.42 -11.37
N MET A 14 -7.89 -0.51 -10.93
CA MET A 14 -8.21 0.73 -11.65
C MET A 14 -6.97 1.61 -11.81
N LEU A 15 -6.27 1.91 -10.71
CA LEU A 15 -5.07 2.74 -10.72
C LEU A 15 -3.95 2.11 -11.56
N GLY A 16 -3.83 0.78 -11.51
CA GLY A 16 -2.88 0.05 -12.35
C GLY A 16 -3.19 0.17 -13.85
N LYS A 17 -4.46 0.16 -14.25
CA LYS A 17 -4.86 0.42 -15.64
C LYS A 17 -4.53 1.84 -16.09
N VAL A 18 -4.89 2.83 -15.27
CA VAL A 18 -4.59 4.25 -15.57
C VAL A 18 -3.08 4.48 -15.71
N LEU A 19 -2.27 3.89 -14.84
CA LEU A 19 -0.81 3.93 -14.96
C LEU A 19 -0.33 3.24 -16.24
N GLY A 20 -0.90 2.08 -16.57
CA GLY A 20 -0.57 1.36 -17.80
C GLY A 20 -0.83 2.18 -19.05
N ASP A 21 -2.01 2.79 -19.16
CA ASP A 21 -2.38 3.69 -20.26
C ASP A 21 -1.42 4.88 -20.33
N THR A 22 -1.07 5.47 -19.18
CA THR A 22 -0.11 6.57 -19.10
C THR A 22 1.30 6.17 -19.58
N ILE A 23 1.77 4.97 -19.22
CA ILE A 23 3.07 4.46 -19.67
C ILE A 23 3.05 4.23 -21.18
N LYS A 24 1.96 3.66 -21.70
CA LYS A 24 1.77 3.42 -23.13
C LYS A 24 1.83 4.72 -23.93
N ASP A 25 1.16 5.76 -23.47
CA ASP A 25 1.16 7.07 -24.12
C ASP A 25 2.54 7.76 -24.06
N ALA A 26 3.28 7.60 -22.96
CA ALA A 26 4.55 8.31 -22.75
C ALA A 26 5.76 7.64 -23.41
N LEU A 27 5.83 6.31 -23.37
CA LEU A 27 7.04 5.55 -23.75
C LEU A 27 6.75 4.41 -24.75
N GLY A 28 5.49 4.27 -25.17
CA GLY A 28 5.05 3.23 -26.08
C GLY A 28 4.67 1.92 -25.40
N GLU A 29 4.06 1.03 -26.18
CA GLU A 29 3.51 -0.24 -25.72
C GLU A 29 4.59 -1.25 -25.28
N ASN A 30 5.78 -1.18 -25.87
CA ASN A 30 6.89 -2.09 -25.56
C ASN A 30 7.29 -2.07 -24.07
N ILE A 31 7.37 -0.89 -23.45
CA ILE A 31 7.73 -0.77 -22.02
C ILE A 31 6.63 -1.35 -21.14
N LEU A 32 5.36 -1.09 -21.48
CA LEU A 32 4.23 -1.66 -20.76
C LEU A 32 4.24 -3.19 -20.84
N ASP A 33 4.48 -3.74 -22.02
CA ASP A 33 4.57 -5.19 -22.24
C ASP A 33 5.69 -5.83 -21.43
N ARG A 34 6.86 -5.18 -21.35
CA ARG A 34 7.98 -5.63 -20.50
C ARG A 34 7.56 -5.69 -19.03
N VAL A 35 6.95 -4.63 -18.52
CA VAL A 35 6.49 -4.56 -17.12
C VAL A 35 5.44 -5.64 -16.83
N GLU A 36 4.46 -5.81 -17.71
CA GLU A 36 3.41 -6.83 -17.57
C GLU A 36 3.97 -8.26 -17.67
N THR A 37 4.95 -8.49 -18.53
CA THR A 37 5.63 -9.78 -18.66
C THR A 37 6.35 -10.14 -17.36
N ILE A 38 7.18 -9.22 -16.84
CA ILE A 38 7.89 -9.41 -15.57
C ILE A 38 6.91 -9.66 -14.42
N ARG A 39 5.79 -8.91 -14.36
CA ARG A 39 4.74 -9.07 -13.33
C ARG A 39 4.09 -10.46 -13.39
N LYS A 40 3.70 -10.93 -14.58
CA LYS A 40 3.07 -12.24 -14.78
C LYS A 40 4.01 -13.39 -14.42
N LEU A 41 5.26 -13.32 -14.90
CA LEU A 41 6.28 -14.32 -14.62
C LEU A 41 6.63 -14.37 -13.13
N SER A 42 6.81 -13.22 -12.47
CA SER A 42 7.04 -13.15 -11.02
C SER A 42 5.90 -13.78 -10.22
N LYS A 43 4.63 -13.48 -10.56
CA LYS A 43 3.47 -14.09 -9.91
C LYS A 43 3.44 -15.61 -10.09
N SER A 44 3.71 -16.09 -11.30
CA SER A 44 3.67 -17.52 -11.59
C SER A 44 4.84 -18.29 -10.96
N SER A 45 6.04 -17.71 -10.98
CA SER A 45 7.21 -18.26 -10.29
C SER A 45 6.95 -18.41 -8.79
N ARG A 46 6.36 -17.39 -8.15
CA ARG A 46 5.97 -17.45 -6.73
C ARG A 46 4.93 -18.54 -6.43
N ALA A 47 4.11 -18.92 -7.42
CA ALA A 47 3.15 -20.02 -7.30
C ALA A 47 3.78 -21.42 -7.50
N GLY A 48 5.11 -21.51 -7.67
CA GLY A 48 5.85 -22.77 -7.79
C GLY A 48 6.16 -23.19 -9.22
N ASN A 49 5.89 -22.36 -10.23
CA ASN A 49 6.25 -22.67 -11.62
C ASN A 49 7.73 -22.36 -11.89
N GLU A 50 8.56 -23.39 -11.88
CA GLU A 50 10.01 -23.27 -12.10
C GLU A 50 10.37 -22.88 -13.54
N ALA A 51 9.58 -23.28 -14.54
CA ALA A 51 9.81 -22.85 -15.92
C ALA A 51 9.66 -21.33 -16.07
N ASN A 52 8.61 -20.77 -15.45
CA ASN A 52 8.39 -19.32 -15.44
C ASN A 52 9.42 -18.58 -14.56
N ARG A 53 10.04 -19.25 -13.60
CA ARG A 53 11.19 -18.70 -12.87
C ARG A 53 12.39 -18.54 -13.80
N GLN A 54 12.71 -19.56 -14.59
CA GLN A 54 13.82 -19.48 -15.53
C GLN A 54 13.55 -18.42 -16.62
N GLU A 55 12.33 -18.35 -17.13
CA GLU A 55 11.92 -17.32 -18.09
C GLU A 55 11.99 -15.91 -17.51
N LEU A 56 11.63 -15.72 -16.22
CA LEU A 56 11.80 -14.45 -15.53
C LEU A 56 13.28 -14.02 -15.49
N LEU A 57 14.19 -14.94 -15.14
CA LEU A 57 15.62 -14.64 -15.09
C LEU A 57 16.16 -14.22 -16.45
N THR A 58 15.82 -14.97 -17.50
CA THR A 58 16.20 -14.63 -18.88
C THR A 58 15.62 -13.28 -19.30
N THR A 59 14.36 -12.99 -18.96
CA THR A 59 13.71 -11.72 -19.28
C THR A 59 14.45 -10.54 -18.64
N LEU A 60 14.85 -10.67 -17.37
CA LEU A 60 15.58 -9.63 -16.65
C LEU A 60 17.00 -9.43 -17.19
N GLN A 61 17.68 -10.51 -17.58
CA GLN A 61 19.03 -10.45 -18.17
C GLN A 61 19.05 -9.81 -19.57
N ASN A 62 17.94 -9.90 -20.30
CA ASN A 62 17.81 -9.36 -21.65
C ASN A 62 17.28 -7.92 -21.69
N LEU A 63 17.03 -7.28 -20.55
CA LEU A 63 16.68 -5.86 -20.52
C LEU A 63 17.88 -5.02 -20.96
N SER A 64 17.67 -4.15 -21.94
CA SER A 64 18.66 -3.15 -22.33
C SER A 64 18.84 -2.11 -21.24
N ASN A 65 19.99 -1.43 -21.23
CA ASN A 65 20.28 -0.38 -20.25
C ASN A 65 19.24 0.77 -20.30
N ASP A 66 18.69 1.06 -21.47
CA ASP A 66 17.67 2.09 -21.67
C ASP A 66 16.29 1.67 -21.12
N GLU A 67 16.02 0.36 -21.03
CA GLU A 67 14.78 -0.17 -20.46
C GLU A 67 14.83 -0.26 -18.92
N LEU A 68 16.01 -0.39 -18.31
CA LEU A 68 16.15 -0.60 -16.86
C LEU A 68 15.46 0.48 -16.03
N LEU A 69 15.72 1.76 -16.32
CA LEU A 69 15.17 2.87 -15.55
C LEU A 69 13.65 3.02 -15.73
N PRO A 70 13.08 3.01 -16.96
CA PRO A 70 11.63 3.00 -17.16
C PRO A 70 10.92 1.85 -16.46
N VAL A 71 11.45 0.63 -16.57
CA VAL A 71 10.86 -0.56 -15.93
C VAL A 71 10.89 -0.44 -14.40
N ALA A 72 12.02 -0.02 -13.81
CA ALA A 72 12.13 0.18 -12.38
C ALA A 72 11.17 1.27 -11.86
N ARG A 73 11.06 2.39 -12.59
CA ARG A 73 10.13 3.47 -12.26
C ARG A 73 8.67 3.03 -12.36
N ALA A 74 8.32 2.24 -13.38
CA ALA A 74 6.97 1.70 -13.51
C ALA A 74 6.59 0.86 -12.27
N PHE A 75 7.44 -0.09 -11.85
CA PHE A 75 7.19 -0.87 -10.63
C PHE A 75 7.11 -0.03 -9.36
N SER A 76 7.98 0.99 -9.23
CA SER A 76 7.91 1.93 -8.11
C SER A 76 6.56 2.67 -8.08
N GLN A 77 6.05 3.10 -9.24
CA GLN A 77 4.74 3.77 -9.32
C GLN A 77 3.58 2.83 -9.04
N PHE A 78 3.62 1.59 -9.53
CA PHE A 78 2.61 0.58 -9.16
C PHE A 78 2.55 0.39 -7.64
N LEU A 79 3.70 0.30 -6.97
CA LEU A 79 3.76 0.18 -5.51
C LEU A 79 3.20 1.43 -4.82
N ASN A 80 3.56 2.62 -5.28
CA ASN A 80 3.05 3.87 -4.71
C ASN A 80 1.52 3.97 -4.81
N LEU A 81 0.95 3.58 -5.96
CA LEU A 81 -0.49 3.56 -6.18
C LEU A 81 -1.19 2.49 -5.33
N ALA A 82 -0.56 1.32 -5.17
CA ALA A 82 -1.06 0.28 -4.26
C ALA A 82 -1.11 0.78 -2.81
N ASN A 83 -0.04 1.41 -2.34
CA ASN A 83 0.02 2.01 -1.00
C ASN A 83 -1.02 3.12 -0.83
N THR A 84 -1.23 3.95 -1.86
CA THR A 84 -2.26 5.00 -1.85
C THR A 84 -3.67 4.41 -1.73
N ALA A 85 -3.95 3.33 -2.49
CA ALA A 85 -5.24 2.64 -2.42
C ALA A 85 -5.46 1.97 -1.05
N GLU A 86 -4.40 1.40 -0.46
CA GLU A 86 -4.43 0.83 0.89
C GLU A 86 -4.72 1.90 1.94
N GLN A 87 -3.97 3.00 1.93
CA GLN A 87 -4.18 4.13 2.86
C GLN A 87 -5.60 4.69 2.76
N TYR A 88 -6.13 4.84 1.54
CA TYR A 88 -7.51 5.26 1.33
C TYR A 88 -8.51 4.24 1.92
N HIS A 89 -8.28 2.95 1.73
CA HIS A 89 -9.13 1.90 2.29
C HIS A 89 -9.09 1.89 3.82
N SER A 90 -7.94 2.15 4.44
CA SER A 90 -7.78 2.22 5.90
C SER A 90 -8.63 3.33 6.52
N ILE A 91 -8.70 4.51 5.92
CA ILE A 91 -9.49 5.64 6.44
C ILE A 91 -10.95 5.64 5.98
N SER A 92 -11.27 4.91 4.91
CA SER A 92 -12.61 4.88 4.32
C SER A 92 -13.64 4.34 5.33
N PRO A 93 -14.80 5.01 5.51
CA PRO A 93 -15.90 4.50 6.33
C PRO A 93 -16.46 3.15 5.85
N LYS A 94 -16.28 2.81 4.56
CA LYS A 94 -16.67 1.53 3.96
C LYS A 94 -15.53 0.50 3.96
N GLY A 95 -14.36 0.87 4.47
CA GLY A 95 -13.21 -0.01 4.70
C GLY A 95 -13.04 -0.24 6.20
N GLU A 96 -11.83 0.02 6.71
CA GLU A 96 -11.50 -0.20 8.13
C GLU A 96 -11.91 0.98 9.04
N ALA A 97 -12.27 2.13 8.46
CA ALA A 97 -12.69 3.33 9.18
C ALA A 97 -11.74 3.70 10.34
N ALA A 98 -10.43 3.63 10.13
CA ALA A 98 -9.41 3.81 11.18
C ALA A 98 -9.48 5.18 11.88
N SER A 99 -10.01 6.20 11.20
CA SER A 99 -10.25 7.53 11.76
C SER A 99 -11.62 7.70 12.43
N ASN A 100 -12.37 6.61 12.65
CA ASN A 100 -13.68 6.65 13.29
C ASN A 100 -13.52 7.01 14.78
N PRO A 101 -14.19 8.07 15.28
CA PRO A 101 -14.16 8.44 16.70
C PRO A 101 -14.57 7.32 17.67
N GLU A 102 -15.26 6.29 17.17
CA GLU A 102 -15.59 5.07 17.91
C GLU A 102 -14.37 4.40 18.56
N VAL A 103 -13.17 4.54 17.99
CA VAL A 103 -11.94 4.00 18.59
C VAL A 103 -11.68 4.58 19.98
N ILE A 104 -11.89 5.89 20.15
CA ILE A 104 -11.75 6.57 21.44
C ILE A 104 -12.98 6.28 22.31
N ALA A 105 -14.18 6.42 21.75
CA ALA A 105 -15.44 6.25 22.49
C ALA A 105 -15.58 4.85 23.10
N ARG A 106 -15.12 3.80 22.39
CA ARG A 106 -15.11 2.41 22.88
C ARG A 106 -14.20 2.26 24.11
N THR A 107 -13.02 2.88 24.08
CA THR A 107 -12.09 2.85 25.22
C THR A 107 -12.67 3.59 26.41
N LEU A 108 -13.26 4.77 26.19
CA LEU A 108 -13.90 5.55 27.26
C LEU A 108 -15.07 4.79 27.89
N ARG A 109 -15.96 4.18 27.09
CA ARG A 109 -17.05 3.35 27.62
C ARG A 109 -16.53 2.17 28.44
N LYS A 110 -15.54 1.43 27.90
CA LYS A 110 -14.93 0.31 28.62
C LYS A 110 -14.35 0.72 29.98
N LEU A 111 -13.77 1.91 30.09
CA LEU A 111 -13.25 2.45 31.36
C LEU A 111 -14.38 2.85 32.32
N LYS A 112 -15.46 3.46 31.82
CA LYS A 112 -16.63 3.82 32.63
C LYS A 112 -17.36 2.59 33.19
N ASP A 113 -17.32 1.47 32.49
CA ASP A 113 -17.99 0.23 32.90
C ASP A 113 -17.17 -0.60 33.90
N GLN A 114 -15.95 -0.19 34.25
CA GLN A 114 -15.13 -0.90 35.24
C GLN A 114 -15.63 -0.61 36.67
N PRO A 115 -15.96 -1.64 37.47
CA PRO A 115 -16.50 -1.45 38.81
C PRO A 115 -15.51 -0.78 39.78
N ASP A 116 -14.21 -0.93 39.55
CA ASP A 116 -13.15 -0.43 40.42
C ASP A 116 -12.61 0.96 40.01
N LEU A 117 -13.16 1.57 38.95
CA LEU A 117 -12.74 2.89 38.47
C LEU A 117 -13.84 3.93 38.70
N ASN A 118 -13.48 5.05 39.31
CA ASN A 118 -14.36 6.21 39.42
C ASN A 118 -14.01 7.29 38.39
N GLU A 119 -14.98 8.17 38.11
CA GLU A 119 -14.83 9.23 37.09
C GLU A 119 -13.68 10.21 37.41
N ALA A 120 -13.42 10.47 38.70
CA ALA A 120 -12.33 11.34 39.12
C ALA A 120 -10.95 10.79 38.73
N THR A 121 -10.78 9.46 38.82
CA THR A 121 -9.54 8.78 38.44
C THR A 121 -9.33 8.82 36.93
N ILE A 122 -10.39 8.56 36.16
CA ILE A 122 -10.36 8.64 34.69
C ILE A 122 -10.03 10.07 34.25
N LYS A 123 -10.69 11.08 34.83
CA LYS A 123 -10.43 12.50 34.54
C LYS A 123 -8.97 12.87 34.79
N LYS A 124 -8.42 12.51 35.96
CA LYS A 124 -7.01 12.80 36.30
C LYS A 124 -6.04 12.15 35.31
N ALA A 125 -6.31 10.91 34.87
CA ALA A 125 -5.49 10.23 33.88
C ALA A 125 -5.50 10.96 32.53
N VAL A 126 -6.68 11.41 32.07
CA VAL A 126 -6.82 12.19 30.84
C VAL A 126 -6.11 13.55 30.94
N GLU A 127 -6.23 14.25 32.07
CA GLU A 127 -5.55 15.53 32.32
C GLU A 127 -4.02 15.39 32.33
N SER A 128 -3.50 14.21 32.69
CA SER A 128 -2.06 13.91 32.69
C SER A 128 -1.53 13.33 31.38
N LEU A 129 -2.37 13.15 30.36
CA LEU A 129 -1.98 12.51 29.11
C LEU A 129 -1.02 13.41 28.33
N SER A 130 0.16 12.87 27.97
CA SER A 130 1.16 13.55 27.16
C SER A 130 1.69 12.63 26.09
N LEU A 131 1.73 13.12 24.84
CA LEU A 131 2.31 12.41 23.70
C LEU A 131 3.32 13.32 23.03
N GLU A 132 4.55 12.84 22.89
CA GLU A 132 5.61 13.52 22.16
C GLU A 132 6.02 12.66 20.95
N LEU A 133 5.86 13.22 19.75
CA LEU A 133 6.21 12.55 18.50
C LEU A 133 7.51 13.16 17.96
N VAL A 134 8.60 12.40 17.99
CA VAL A 134 9.89 12.80 17.43
C VAL A 134 10.02 12.24 16.02
N LEU A 135 9.91 13.12 15.03
CA LEU A 135 10.06 12.75 13.62
C LEU A 135 11.54 12.57 13.28
N THR A 136 11.87 11.48 12.60
CA THR A 136 13.23 11.17 12.15
C THR A 136 13.32 11.19 10.63
N ALA A 137 14.54 11.31 10.10
CA ALA A 137 14.74 11.27 8.65
C ALA A 137 14.36 9.91 8.07
N HIS A 138 13.79 9.91 6.86
CA HIS A 138 13.49 8.67 6.14
C HIS A 138 14.77 8.13 5.47
N PRO A 139 15.23 6.91 5.76
CA PRO A 139 16.57 6.42 5.38
C PRO A 139 16.77 6.23 3.87
N THR A 140 15.68 6.16 3.10
CA THR A 140 15.69 5.83 1.66
C THR A 140 14.90 6.82 0.80
N GLU A 141 14.78 8.08 1.22
CA GLU A 141 14.06 9.09 0.44
C GLU A 141 14.89 9.56 -0.78
N ILE A 142 14.46 9.13 -1.97
CA ILE A 142 15.17 9.37 -3.23
C ILE A 142 14.65 10.64 -3.95
N THR A 143 13.42 11.08 -3.63
CA THR A 143 12.79 12.24 -4.27
C THR A 143 13.29 13.56 -3.70
N ARG A 144 13.71 14.47 -4.58
CA ARG A 144 13.96 15.89 -4.25
C ARG A 144 12.70 16.69 -4.61
N ARG A 145 12.26 17.58 -3.72
CA ARG A 145 11.19 18.55 -3.98
C ARG A 145 11.76 19.83 -4.60
#